data_AF-A0A7C0XNC7-F1
#
_entry.id   AF-A0A7C0XNC7-F1
#
_cell.length_a   1.000
_cell.length_b   1.000
_cell.length_c   1.000
_cell.angle_alpha   90.00
_cell.angle_beta   90.00
_cell.angle_gamma   90.00
#
_symmetry.space_group_name_H-M   'P 1'
#
loop_
_entity.id
_entity.type
_entity.pdbx_description
1 polymer ?
#
loop_
_entity_poly.entity_id
_entity_poly.type
_entity_poly.pdbx_seq_one_letter_code
_entity_poly.pdbx_strand_id
1 'polypeptide(L)'
;TQKPEALLERIIKASSKEGDTVLDPFCGCGTAVVAAHRLKRNWIGIDITHLAISLMKWRLKTNFPDIAFSVVGEPVDLAGAEALAKENRYQFQWWALSLIGARPFGDKKKGADTGIDGFLFFNDAGETKKAVVSVKSGKVGVSQIRELIRVVEREKAEMGFFLTLKTATAPMKEEAAEVGFYLDSFGNKYLKLQIFTNEELLKGKQPETPQKIGPFHSFSNKNKTKKKNKKNNTFRTTLI
;
A
#
# COMPACT_ATOMS: atom_id res chain seq x y z
N THR A 1 7.69 7.52 -14.15
CA THR A 1 7.25 6.90 -15.42
C THR A 1 7.81 5.49 -15.50
N GLN A 2 7.06 4.51 -16.00
CA GLN A 2 7.58 3.14 -16.12
C GLN A 2 8.45 3.08 -17.39
N LYS A 3 9.76 2.92 -17.22
CA LYS A 3 10.65 2.61 -18.35
C LYS A 3 10.27 1.21 -18.90
N PRO A 4 10.32 0.97 -20.21
CA PRO A 4 10.03 -0.36 -20.75
C PRO A 4 10.96 -1.42 -20.14
N GLU A 5 10.40 -2.50 -19.60
CA GLU A 5 11.18 -3.58 -18.98
C GLU A 5 12.22 -4.15 -19.94
N ALA A 6 11.86 -4.32 -21.22
CA ALA A 6 12.77 -4.81 -22.26
C ALA A 6 14.04 -3.95 -22.43
N LEU A 7 13.93 -2.64 -22.21
CA LEU A 7 15.09 -1.74 -22.27
C LEU A 7 16.03 -2.00 -21.10
N LEU A 8 15.49 -2.14 -19.88
CA LEU A 8 16.29 -2.41 -18.69
C LEU A 8 16.92 -3.80 -18.74
N GLU A 9 16.21 -4.81 -19.25
CA GLU A 9 16.78 -6.14 -19.47
C GLU A 9 17.98 -6.10 -20.42
N ARG A 10 17.90 -5.32 -21.51
CA ARG A 10 19.01 -5.17 -22.45
C ARG A 10 20.23 -4.53 -21.78
N ILE A 11 20.02 -3.48 -20.99
CA ILE A 11 21.10 -2.80 -20.25
C ILE A 11 21.75 -3.77 -19.26
N ILE A 12 20.95 -4.47 -18.44
CA ILE A 12 21.46 -5.42 -17.43
C ILE A 12 22.24 -6.56 -18.10
N LYS A 13 21.74 -7.12 -19.21
CA LYS A 13 22.46 -8.18 -19.96
C LYS A 13 23.81 -7.70 -20.50
N ALA A 14 23.89 -6.46 -20.97
CA ALA A 14 25.12 -5.90 -21.51
C ALA A 14 26.15 -5.58 -20.42
N SER A 15 25.69 -5.30 -19.20
CA SER A 15 26.55 -4.81 -18.11
C SER A 15 26.78 -5.82 -16.97
N SER A 16 26.20 -7.02 -17.02
CA SER A 16 26.30 -8.02 -15.94
C SER A 16 26.07 -9.46 -16.43
N LYS A 17 26.53 -10.44 -15.65
CA LYS A 17 26.31 -11.88 -15.82
C LYS A 17 25.26 -12.41 -14.84
N GLU A 18 24.77 -13.63 -15.08
CA GLU A 18 23.90 -14.32 -14.13
C GLU A 18 24.63 -14.48 -12.78
N GLY A 19 23.93 -14.24 -11.68
CA GLY A 19 24.53 -14.22 -10.33
C GLY A 19 25.14 -12.89 -9.88
N ASP A 20 25.42 -11.95 -10.79
CA ASP A 20 25.90 -10.61 -10.42
C ASP A 20 24.81 -9.81 -9.66
N THR A 21 25.22 -8.76 -8.96
CA THR A 21 24.32 -7.87 -8.19
C THR A 21 24.01 -6.59 -8.95
N VAL A 22 22.73 -6.28 -9.10
CA VAL A 22 22.25 -4.99 -9.62
C VAL A 22 21.78 -4.11 -8.47
N LEU A 23 22.43 -2.96 -8.27
CA LEU A 23 22.00 -1.94 -7.32
C LEU A 23 21.18 -0.86 -8.04
N ASP A 24 19.98 -0.60 -7.55
CA ASP A 24 19.15 0.54 -7.98
C ASP A 24 18.85 1.44 -6.76
N PRO A 25 19.61 2.54 -6.57
CA PRO A 25 19.46 3.40 -5.40
C PRO A 25 18.27 4.36 -5.47
N PHE A 26 17.49 4.31 -6.55
CA PHE A 26 16.28 5.12 -6.76
C PHE A 26 15.19 4.24 -7.40
N CYS A 27 14.95 3.09 -6.78
CA CYS A 27 14.25 1.98 -7.44
C CYS A 27 12.78 2.29 -7.74
N GLY A 28 12.15 3.20 -6.99
CA GLY A 28 10.77 3.62 -7.21
C GLY A 28 9.83 2.43 -7.32
N CYS A 29 9.24 2.24 -8.50
CA CYS A 29 8.34 1.12 -8.79
C CYS A 29 9.04 -0.23 -9.03
N GLY A 30 10.35 -0.33 -8.79
CA GLY A 30 11.13 -1.57 -8.83
C GLY A 30 11.32 -2.18 -10.22
N THR A 31 11.26 -1.39 -11.30
CA THR A 31 11.31 -1.95 -12.67
C THR A 31 12.68 -2.58 -12.96
N ALA A 32 13.78 -1.94 -12.55
CA ALA A 32 15.13 -2.51 -12.71
C ALA A 32 15.32 -3.77 -11.85
N VAL A 33 14.77 -3.76 -10.63
CA VAL A 33 14.80 -4.89 -9.70
C VAL A 33 14.06 -6.11 -10.28
N VAL A 34 12.86 -5.91 -10.84
CA VAL A 34 12.09 -6.96 -11.52
C VAL A 34 12.87 -7.53 -12.72
N ALA A 35 13.46 -6.65 -13.54
CA ALA A 35 14.27 -7.08 -14.69
C ALA A 35 15.52 -7.87 -14.24
N ALA A 36 16.24 -7.39 -13.23
CA ALA A 36 17.41 -8.07 -12.66
C ALA A 36 17.03 -9.46 -12.15
N HIS A 37 15.94 -9.56 -11.38
CA HIS A 37 15.47 -10.85 -10.85
C HIS A 37 15.07 -11.82 -11.96
N ARG A 38 14.36 -11.34 -13.00
CA ARG A 38 13.97 -12.18 -14.16
C ARG A 38 15.19 -12.71 -14.90
N LEU A 39 16.25 -11.93 -14.96
CA LEU A 39 17.54 -12.31 -15.52
C LEU A 39 18.40 -13.11 -14.54
N LYS A 40 17.88 -13.51 -13.38
CA LYS A 40 18.61 -14.28 -12.36
C LYS A 40 19.87 -13.58 -11.85
N ARG A 41 19.78 -12.26 -11.69
CA ARG A 41 20.77 -11.46 -10.95
C ARG A 41 20.29 -11.28 -9.51
N ASN A 42 21.23 -11.14 -8.60
CA ASN A 42 20.95 -10.57 -7.29
C ASN A 42 20.61 -9.09 -7.45
N TRP A 43 19.91 -8.52 -6.49
CA TRP A 43 19.53 -7.11 -6.56
C TRP A 43 19.43 -6.47 -5.19
N ILE A 44 19.63 -5.15 -5.17
CA ILE A 44 19.36 -4.27 -4.04
C ILE A 44 18.59 -3.08 -4.60
N GLY A 45 17.40 -2.84 -4.06
CA GLY A 45 16.57 -1.68 -4.40
C GLY A 45 16.50 -0.76 -3.18
N ILE A 46 16.76 0.53 -3.39
CA ILE A 46 16.66 1.54 -2.34
C ILE A 46 15.69 2.63 -2.78
N ASP A 47 14.83 3.08 -1.87
CA ASP A 47 13.99 4.27 -2.07
C ASP A 47 13.70 4.95 -0.73
N ILE A 48 13.63 6.28 -0.72
CA ILE A 48 13.35 7.06 0.49
C ILE A 48 11.88 6.97 0.94
N THR A 49 10.99 6.47 0.08
CA THR A 49 9.56 6.43 0.35
C THR A 49 9.06 5.00 0.61
N HIS A 50 8.40 4.80 1.75
CA HIS A 50 7.72 3.54 2.07
C HIS A 50 6.68 3.13 1.03
N LEU A 51 6.13 4.10 0.30
CA LEU A 51 5.19 3.88 -0.79
C LEU A 51 5.86 3.19 -2.00
N ALA A 52 7.04 3.64 -2.41
CA ALA A 52 7.81 3.01 -3.48
C ALA A 52 8.22 1.58 -3.10
N ILE A 53 8.72 1.40 -1.87
CA ILE A 53 9.07 0.08 -1.34
C ILE A 53 7.84 -0.84 -1.33
N SER A 54 6.67 -0.36 -0.90
CA SER A 54 5.43 -1.15 -0.89
C SER A 54 4.94 -1.50 -2.30
N LEU A 55 5.07 -0.60 -3.27
CA LEU A 55 4.79 -0.89 -4.68
C LEU A 55 5.73 -1.96 -5.24
N MET A 56 7.01 -1.87 -4.94
CA MET A 56 8.00 -2.85 -5.35
C MET A 56 7.72 -4.21 -4.71
N LYS A 57 7.42 -4.27 -3.40
CA LYS A 57 6.98 -5.50 -2.69
C LYS A 57 5.81 -6.14 -3.41
N TRP A 58 4.77 -5.36 -3.73
CA TRP A 58 3.60 -5.83 -4.44
C TRP A 58 3.94 -6.35 -5.85
N ARG A 59 4.73 -5.60 -6.63
CA ARG A 59 5.16 -6.00 -7.99
C ARG A 59 5.99 -7.27 -7.99
N LEU A 60 6.92 -7.41 -7.05
CA LEU A 60 7.76 -8.60 -6.91
C LEU A 60 6.91 -9.81 -6.56
N LYS A 61 6.04 -9.71 -5.55
CA LYS A 61 5.12 -10.82 -5.19
C LYS A 61 4.14 -11.17 -6.31
N THR A 62 3.70 -10.18 -7.08
CA THR A 62 2.78 -10.41 -8.21
C THR A 62 3.46 -11.13 -9.37
N ASN A 63 4.70 -10.72 -9.73
CA ASN A 63 5.45 -11.35 -10.82
C ASN A 63 6.10 -12.67 -10.40
N PHE A 64 6.51 -12.79 -9.15
CA PHE A 64 7.28 -13.89 -8.61
C PHE A 64 6.71 -14.31 -7.24
N PRO A 65 5.56 -15.00 -7.16
CA PRO A 65 4.92 -15.22 -5.87
C PRO A 65 5.69 -16.06 -4.82
N ASP A 66 6.80 -16.71 -5.18
CA ASP A 66 7.69 -17.45 -4.25
C ASP A 66 8.97 -16.67 -3.93
N ILE A 67 9.04 -15.40 -4.34
CA ILE A 67 10.20 -14.56 -4.09
C ILE A 67 10.35 -14.30 -2.59
N ALA A 68 11.56 -14.53 -2.09
CA ALA A 68 11.97 -14.17 -0.74
C ALA A 68 12.86 -12.92 -0.82
N PHE A 69 12.56 -11.92 0.00
CA PHE A 69 13.40 -10.73 0.16
C PHE A 69 13.19 -10.15 1.57
N SER A 70 14.20 -9.46 2.09
CA SER A 70 14.08 -8.66 3.32
C SER A 70 13.80 -7.20 3.00
N VAL A 71 13.19 -6.47 3.92
CA VAL A 71 13.05 -5.02 3.87
C VAL A 71 13.70 -4.45 5.12
N VAL A 72 14.58 -3.49 4.93
CA VAL A 72 15.27 -2.74 5.97
C VAL A 72 14.67 -1.33 6.01
N GLY A 73 14.62 -0.69 7.18
CA GLY A 73 14.16 0.69 7.31
C GLY A 73 12.64 0.89 7.45
N GLU A 74 11.82 -0.15 7.24
CA GLU A 74 10.39 -0.11 7.57
C GLU A 74 10.15 -0.51 9.03
N PRO A 75 9.24 0.16 9.76
CA PRO A 75 8.74 -0.36 11.01
C PRO A 75 8.11 -1.75 10.85
N VAL A 76 8.56 -2.70 11.66
CA VAL A 76 8.05 -4.09 11.71
C VAL A 76 7.27 -4.40 12.98
N ASP A 77 7.31 -3.49 13.96
CA ASP A 77 6.63 -3.59 15.24
C ASP A 77 6.05 -2.23 15.67
N LEU A 78 5.37 -2.23 16.81
CA LEU A 78 4.74 -1.03 17.35
C LEU A 78 5.78 0.01 17.80
N ALA A 79 6.92 -0.44 18.35
CA ALA A 79 7.97 0.46 18.84
C ALA A 79 8.60 1.27 17.68
N GLY A 80 8.91 0.61 16.56
CA GLY A 80 9.38 1.26 15.35
C GLY A 80 8.33 2.18 14.75
N ALA A 81 7.05 1.81 14.81
CA ALA A 81 5.94 2.65 14.32
C ALA A 81 5.81 3.94 15.15
N GLU A 82 5.94 3.84 16.48
CA GLU A 82 5.95 4.99 17.38
C GLU A 82 7.20 5.87 17.20
N ALA A 83 8.37 5.27 16.96
CA ALA A 83 9.60 6.00 16.66
C ALA A 83 9.46 6.80 15.37
N LEU A 84 8.98 6.18 14.29
CA LEU A 84 8.75 6.84 13.00
C LEU A 84 7.73 7.98 13.13
N ALA A 85 6.66 7.78 13.90
CA ALA A 85 5.65 8.82 14.15
C ALA A 85 6.20 10.04 14.89
N LYS A 86 7.18 9.85 15.79
CA LYS A 86 7.86 10.94 16.52
C LYS A 86 8.86 11.68 15.63
N GLU A 87 9.59 10.94 14.80
CA GLU A 87 10.63 11.51 13.94
C GLU A 87 10.03 12.27 12.75
N ASN A 88 9.10 11.65 12.02
CA ASN A 88 8.52 12.25 10.82
C ASN A 88 7.08 11.78 10.60
N ARG A 89 6.14 12.68 10.92
CA ARG A 89 4.70 12.43 10.77
C ARG A 89 4.29 12.06 9.34
N TYR A 90 4.89 12.67 8.31
CA TYR A 90 4.53 12.39 6.92
C TYR A 90 5.02 11.00 6.49
N GLN A 91 6.24 10.62 6.86
CA GLN A 91 6.75 9.27 6.61
C GLN A 91 5.93 8.22 7.34
N PHE A 92 5.54 8.48 8.59
CA PHE A 92 4.62 7.62 9.32
C PHE A 92 3.27 7.46 8.60
N GLN A 93 2.69 8.55 8.09
CA GLN A 93 1.43 8.50 7.35
C GLN A 93 1.58 7.67 6.07
N TRP A 94 2.64 7.89 5.28
CA TRP A 94 2.90 7.12 4.07
C TRP A 94 3.13 5.64 4.36
N TRP A 95 3.89 5.31 5.39
CA TRP A 95 4.07 3.94 5.86
C TRP A 95 2.73 3.30 6.26
N ALA A 96 1.91 3.98 7.08
CA ALA A 96 0.62 3.43 7.50
C ALA A 96 -0.33 3.19 6.31
N LEU A 97 -0.37 4.11 5.33
CA LEU A 97 -1.13 3.94 4.10
C LEU A 97 -0.61 2.75 3.28
N SER A 98 0.71 2.55 3.25
CA SER A 98 1.34 1.48 2.47
C SER A 98 1.01 0.08 3.00
N LEU A 99 0.76 -0.06 4.31
CA LEU A 99 0.32 -1.32 4.93
C LEU A 99 -1.00 -1.85 4.34
N ILE A 100 -1.87 -0.96 3.86
CA ILE A 100 -3.16 -1.33 3.26
C ILE A 100 -3.21 -1.12 1.74
N GLY A 101 -2.09 -0.71 1.13
CA GLY A 101 -2.03 -0.40 -0.29
C GLY A 101 -2.81 0.85 -0.70
N ALA A 102 -3.02 1.80 0.21
CA ALA A 102 -3.64 3.08 -0.10
C ALA A 102 -2.64 4.04 -0.78
N ARG A 103 -3.15 4.92 -1.64
CA ARG A 103 -2.38 5.99 -2.27
C ARG A 103 -2.45 7.25 -1.42
N PRO A 104 -1.32 7.93 -1.15
CA PRO A 104 -1.36 9.20 -0.44
C PRO A 104 -2.12 10.26 -1.25
N PHE A 105 -2.84 11.12 -0.54
CA PHE A 105 -3.56 12.22 -1.16
C PHE A 105 -2.70 13.48 -1.23
N GLY A 106 -2.10 13.70 -2.41
CA GLY A 106 -1.47 14.95 -2.84
C GLY A 106 -0.12 15.26 -2.20
N ASP A 107 0.86 15.67 -3.01
CA ASP A 107 1.96 16.54 -2.57
C ASP A 107 1.32 17.87 -2.15
N LYS A 108 0.96 18.00 -0.87
CA LYS A 108 0.22 19.18 -0.39
C LYS A 108 1.08 20.44 -0.60
N LYS A 109 0.82 21.18 -1.69
CA LYS A 109 0.98 22.64 -1.68
C LYS A 109 0.16 23.14 -0.48
N LYS A 110 0.81 23.89 0.41
CA LYS A 110 0.24 24.47 1.64
C LYS A 110 -1.22 24.91 1.44
N GLY A 111 -2.14 24.13 2.00
CA GLY A 111 -3.59 24.34 1.95
C GLY A 111 -4.26 23.56 3.08
N ALA A 112 -5.48 23.96 3.44
CA ALA A 112 -6.22 23.52 4.63
C ALA A 112 -6.26 22.00 4.84
N ASP A 113 -6.31 21.56 6.10
CA ASP A 113 -6.43 20.14 6.45
C ASP A 113 -7.76 19.59 5.93
N THR A 114 -7.69 18.75 4.90
CA THR A 114 -8.87 18.13 4.27
C THR A 114 -9.41 16.94 5.05
N GLY A 115 -8.69 16.47 6.08
CA GLY A 115 -9.01 15.24 6.81
C GLY A 115 -8.73 13.96 6.02
N ILE A 116 -8.07 14.06 4.86
CA ILE A 116 -7.73 12.93 3.99
C ILE A 116 -6.20 12.75 3.99
N ASP A 117 -5.76 11.55 4.34
CA ASP A 117 -4.35 11.14 4.23
C ASP A 117 -4.13 10.31 2.95
N GLY A 118 -5.12 9.52 2.54
CA GLY A 118 -5.04 8.76 1.30
C GLY A 118 -6.36 8.19 0.81
N PHE A 119 -6.29 7.48 -0.31
CA PHE A 119 -7.40 6.75 -0.90
C PHE A 119 -7.03 5.29 -1.14
N LEU A 120 -7.95 4.39 -0.81
CA LEU A 120 -7.89 2.99 -1.22
C LEU A 120 -8.91 2.79 -2.34
N PHE A 121 -8.49 2.15 -3.44
CA PHE A 121 -9.36 1.83 -4.56
C PHE A 121 -9.69 0.34 -4.58
N PHE A 122 -10.93 0.02 -4.90
CA PHE A 122 -11.40 -1.36 -5.02
C PHE A 122 -12.35 -1.49 -6.20
N ASN A 123 -12.56 -2.72 -6.66
CA ASN A 123 -13.47 -3.00 -7.75
C ASN A 123 -14.79 -3.53 -7.20
N ASP A 124 -15.90 -3.08 -7.77
CA ASP A 124 -17.22 -3.64 -7.58
C ASP A 124 -17.86 -3.83 -8.96
N ALA A 125 -18.13 -5.08 -9.33
CA ALA A 125 -18.72 -5.48 -10.62
C ALA A 125 -18.09 -4.83 -11.87
N GLY A 126 -16.78 -4.57 -11.85
CA GLY A 126 -16.06 -3.94 -12.96
C GLY A 126 -15.94 -2.42 -12.86
N GLU A 127 -16.60 -1.78 -11.90
CA GLU A 127 -16.42 -0.36 -11.59
C GLU A 127 -15.37 -0.15 -10.51
N THR A 128 -14.51 0.86 -10.69
CA THR A 128 -13.57 1.24 -9.64
C THR A 128 -14.24 2.21 -8.68
N LYS A 129 -14.35 1.79 -7.43
CA LYS A 129 -14.83 2.58 -6.29
C LYS A 129 -13.66 3.05 -5.43
N LYS A 130 -13.91 4.01 -4.54
CA LYS A 130 -12.90 4.58 -3.65
C LYS A 130 -13.36 4.59 -2.19
N ALA A 131 -12.40 4.39 -1.30
CA ALA A 131 -12.51 4.58 0.14
C ALA A 131 -11.55 5.69 0.58
N VAL A 132 -11.98 6.55 1.50
CA VAL A 132 -11.12 7.56 2.15
C VAL A 132 -10.33 6.88 3.25
N VAL A 133 -9.06 7.29 3.42
CA VAL A 133 -8.21 6.83 4.53
C VAL A 133 -7.76 8.02 5.36
N SER A 134 -7.91 7.92 6.68
CA SER A 134 -7.32 8.84 7.66
C SER A 134 -6.38 8.08 8.60
N VAL A 135 -5.25 8.70 8.91
CA VAL A 135 -4.16 8.14 9.73
C VAL A 135 -3.88 9.05 10.92
N LYS A 136 -3.93 8.50 12.13
CA LYS A 136 -3.66 9.26 13.38
C LYS A 136 -2.64 8.54 14.28
N SER A 137 -1.51 9.19 14.53
CA SER A 137 -0.46 8.70 15.45
C SER A 137 -0.69 9.06 16.92
N GLY A 138 -1.50 10.09 17.19
CA GLY A 138 -1.72 10.63 18.53
C GLY A 138 -2.95 10.06 19.26
N LYS A 139 -3.44 10.82 20.26
CA LYS A 139 -4.71 10.50 20.92
C LYS A 139 -5.85 10.49 19.89
N VAL A 140 -6.68 9.46 19.97
CA VAL A 140 -7.85 9.27 19.12
C VAL A 140 -9.11 9.15 19.97
N GLY A 141 -10.24 9.53 19.38
CA GLY A 141 -11.56 9.49 19.99
C GLY A 141 -12.65 9.56 18.94
N VAL A 142 -13.89 9.66 19.42
CA VAL A 142 -15.10 9.66 18.57
C VAL A 142 -15.13 10.85 17.60
N SER A 143 -14.53 11.98 17.97
CA SER A 143 -14.52 13.17 17.11
C SER A 143 -13.81 12.93 15.78
N GLN A 144 -12.71 12.18 15.75
CA GLN A 144 -12.02 11.84 14.51
C GLN A 144 -12.82 10.85 13.64
N ILE A 145 -13.61 9.97 14.27
CA ILE A 145 -14.51 9.06 13.56
C ILE A 145 -15.62 9.86 12.87
N ARG A 146 -16.25 10.79 13.59
CA ARG A 146 -17.25 11.73 13.03
C ARG A 146 -16.70 12.58 11.91
N GLU A 147 -15.47 13.06 12.05
CA GLU A 147 -14.77 13.81 11.00
C GLU A 147 -14.62 12.93 9.74
N LEU A 148 -14.14 11.70 9.89
CA LEU A 148 -13.98 10.78 8.78
C LEU A 148 -15.32 10.48 8.09
N ILE A 149 -16.42 10.31 8.82
CA ILE A 149 -17.75 10.10 8.25
C ILE A 149 -18.13 11.25 7.32
N ARG A 150 -17.97 12.50 7.78
CA ARG A 150 -18.23 13.71 6.96
C ARG A 150 -17.35 13.76 5.72
N VAL A 151 -16.09 13.34 5.84
CA VAL A 151 -15.17 13.29 4.71
C VAL A 151 -15.61 12.23 3.70
N VAL A 152 -16.03 11.04 4.14
CA VAL A 152 -16.54 9.98 3.26
C VAL A 152 -17.73 10.49 2.44
N GLU A 153 -18.67 11.19 3.08
CA GLU A 153 -19.83 11.80 2.42
C GLU A 153 -19.43 12.91 1.44
N ARG A 154 -18.61 13.87 1.90
CA ARG A 154 -18.14 15.01 1.09
C ARG A 154 -17.41 14.55 -0.17
N GLU A 155 -16.54 13.55 -0.02
CA GLU A 155 -15.76 13.01 -1.14
C GLU A 155 -16.54 12.01 -2.00
N LYS A 156 -17.80 11.69 -1.65
CA LYS A 156 -18.61 10.63 -2.30
C LYS A 156 -17.83 9.31 -2.37
N ALA A 157 -17.16 8.96 -1.27
CA ALA A 157 -16.49 7.69 -1.13
C ALA A 157 -17.48 6.64 -0.62
N GLU A 158 -17.29 5.41 -1.06
CA GLU A 158 -18.19 4.31 -0.68
C GLU A 158 -17.92 3.83 0.75
N MET A 159 -16.67 4.00 1.20
CA MET A 159 -16.19 3.51 2.50
C MET A 159 -15.15 4.46 3.11
N GLY A 160 -14.85 4.29 4.40
CA GLY A 160 -13.81 5.01 5.12
C GLY A 160 -12.97 4.09 6.02
N PHE A 161 -11.65 4.29 6.02
CA PHE A 161 -10.71 3.55 6.85
C PHE A 161 -9.95 4.47 7.79
N PHE A 162 -9.98 4.14 9.08
CA PHE A 162 -9.28 4.87 10.11
C PHE A 162 -8.09 4.05 10.63
N LEU A 163 -6.87 4.51 10.41
CA LEU A 163 -5.65 3.83 10.84
C LEU A 163 -5.04 4.58 12.03
N THR A 164 -4.67 3.86 13.09
CA THR A 164 -4.14 4.52 14.29
C THR A 164 -3.09 3.71 15.05
N LEU A 165 -2.13 4.41 15.68
CA LEU A 165 -1.18 3.77 16.60
C LEU A 165 -1.83 3.30 17.89
N LYS A 166 -2.89 3.98 18.33
CA LYS A 166 -3.50 3.73 19.64
C LYS A 166 -4.75 2.87 19.48
N THR A 167 -5.03 2.06 20.49
CA THR A 167 -6.22 1.20 20.49
C THR A 167 -7.48 2.06 20.37
N ALA A 168 -8.37 1.69 19.45
CA ALA A 168 -9.67 2.32 19.30
C ALA A 168 -10.56 2.01 20.52
N THR A 169 -11.16 3.05 21.10
CA THR A 169 -12.08 2.91 22.23
C THR A 169 -13.40 2.27 21.80
N ALA A 170 -14.16 1.69 22.73
CA ALA A 170 -15.48 1.12 22.40
C ALA A 170 -16.43 2.15 21.76
N PRO A 171 -16.54 3.41 22.25
CA PRO A 171 -17.36 4.44 21.60
C PRO A 171 -16.94 4.74 20.15
N MET A 172 -15.65 4.66 19.82
CA MET A 172 -15.21 4.83 18.44
C MET A 172 -15.71 3.71 17.52
N LYS A 173 -15.71 2.47 18.02
CA LYS A 173 -16.18 1.30 17.28
C LYS A 173 -17.69 1.31 17.11
N GLU A 174 -18.41 1.73 18.14
CA GLU A 174 -19.87 1.92 18.09
C GLU A 174 -20.25 2.98 17.06
N GLU A 175 -19.64 4.18 17.13
CA GLU A 175 -19.88 5.26 16.17
C GLU A 175 -19.54 4.83 14.72
N ALA A 176 -18.47 4.05 14.53
CA ALA A 176 -18.13 3.50 13.22
C ALA A 176 -19.16 2.49 12.70
N ALA A 177 -19.72 1.67 13.59
CA ALA A 177 -20.70 0.65 13.25
C ALA A 177 -22.08 1.24 12.91
N GLU A 178 -22.47 2.36 13.54
CA GLU A 178 -23.72 3.08 13.27
C GLU A 178 -23.85 3.57 11.82
N VAL A 179 -22.72 3.80 11.13
CA VAL A 179 -22.68 4.16 9.70
C VAL A 179 -23.27 3.05 8.82
N GLY A 180 -23.27 1.81 9.31
CA GLY A 180 -23.83 0.66 8.63
C GLY A 180 -22.89 0.05 7.59
N PHE A 181 -23.50 -0.47 6.51
CA PHE A 181 -22.80 -1.32 5.55
C PHE A 181 -22.79 -0.71 4.15
N TYR A 182 -21.68 -0.91 3.46
CA TYR A 182 -21.63 -0.91 2.00
C TYR A 182 -22.15 -2.26 1.49
N LEU A 183 -23.07 -2.22 0.53
CA LEU A 183 -23.56 -3.40 -0.19
C LEU A 183 -22.89 -3.41 -1.56
N ASP A 184 -22.19 -4.48 -1.88
CA ASP A 184 -21.67 -4.64 -3.24
C ASP A 184 -22.78 -5.01 -4.23
N SER A 185 -22.44 -5.03 -5.53
CA SER A 185 -23.39 -5.37 -6.59
C SER A 185 -23.96 -6.80 -6.50
N PHE A 186 -23.40 -7.64 -5.63
CA PHE A 186 -23.82 -9.02 -5.39
C PHE A 186 -24.57 -9.19 -4.05
N GLY A 187 -24.77 -8.10 -3.30
CA GLY A 187 -25.45 -8.10 -2.00
C GLY A 187 -24.58 -8.47 -0.81
N ASN A 188 -23.26 -8.62 -0.97
CA ASN A 188 -22.35 -8.84 0.15
C ASN A 188 -22.22 -7.56 0.98
N LYS A 189 -22.12 -7.74 2.30
CA LYS A 189 -22.06 -6.65 3.28
C LYS A 189 -20.62 -6.39 3.73
N TYR A 190 -20.22 -5.12 3.69
CA TYR A 190 -18.94 -4.65 4.22
C TYR A 190 -19.20 -3.49 5.17
N LEU A 191 -18.52 -3.43 6.32
CA LEU A 191 -18.63 -2.26 7.19
C LEU A 191 -18.19 -1.01 6.43
N LYS A 192 -19.08 -0.02 6.38
CA LYS A 192 -18.83 1.23 5.63
C LYS A 192 -17.68 2.03 6.25
N LEU A 193 -17.53 1.95 7.56
CA LEU A 193 -16.38 2.49 8.28
C LEU A 193 -15.64 1.38 9.02
N GLN A 194 -14.31 1.27 8.80
CA GLN A 194 -13.48 0.26 9.46
C GLN A 194 -12.29 0.93 10.17
N ILE A 195 -11.99 0.47 11.39
CA ILE A 195 -10.91 0.98 12.22
C ILE A 195 -9.83 -0.08 12.37
N PHE A 196 -8.57 0.32 12.18
CA PHE A 196 -7.41 -0.56 12.28
C PHE A 196 -6.33 0.06 13.16
N THR A 197 -5.76 -0.73 14.06
CA THR A 197 -4.51 -0.33 14.70
C THR A 197 -3.31 -0.69 13.81
N ASN A 198 -2.22 0.06 13.89
CA ASN A 198 -0.99 -0.30 13.17
C ASN A 198 -0.46 -1.68 13.57
N GLU A 199 -0.68 -2.10 14.82
CA GLU A 199 -0.33 -3.45 15.28
C GLU A 199 -1.15 -4.54 14.57
N GLU A 200 -2.47 -4.34 14.42
CA GLU A 200 -3.32 -5.27 13.67
C GLU A 200 -2.88 -5.38 12.20
N LEU A 201 -2.54 -4.26 11.57
CA LEU A 201 -2.07 -4.22 10.19
C LEU A 201 -0.73 -4.94 10.03
N LEU A 202 0.20 -4.76 10.97
CA LEU A 202 1.48 -5.48 11.01
C LEU A 202 1.29 -7.00 11.18
N LYS A 203 0.26 -7.42 11.90
CA LYS A 203 -0.15 -8.83 12.03
C LYS A 203 -0.90 -9.36 10.79
N GLY A 204 -1.07 -8.55 9.76
CA GLY A 204 -1.68 -8.95 8.49
C GLY A 204 -3.18 -8.71 8.38
N LYS A 205 -3.82 -8.06 9.36
CA LYS A 205 -5.19 -7.59 9.20
C LYS A 205 -5.25 -6.57 8.06
N GLN A 206 -6.33 -6.58 7.30
CA GLN A 206 -6.50 -5.71 6.13
C GLN A 206 -7.94 -5.21 6.05
N PRO A 207 -8.18 -4.05 5.39
CA PRO A 207 -9.52 -3.61 5.05
C PRO A 207 -10.28 -4.66 4.25
N GLU A 208 -11.54 -4.84 4.61
CA GLU A 208 -12.49 -5.67 3.87
C GLU A 208 -13.15 -4.80 2.78
N THR A 209 -12.98 -5.22 1.53
CA THR A 209 -13.60 -4.60 0.34
C THR A 209 -14.00 -5.70 -0.65
N PRO A 210 -14.95 -5.44 -1.57
CA PRO A 210 -15.44 -6.45 -2.52
C PRO A 210 -14.34 -7.13 -3.32
N GLN A 211 -13.54 -6.36 -4.08
CA GLN A 211 -12.36 -6.88 -4.76
C GLN A 211 -11.20 -5.89 -4.67
N LYS A 212 -10.11 -6.32 -4.03
CA LYS A 212 -8.91 -5.50 -3.89
C LYS A 212 -8.25 -5.25 -5.25
N ILE A 213 -7.93 -3.99 -5.49
CA ILE A 213 -7.13 -3.55 -6.62
C ILE A 213 -5.71 -3.27 -6.09
N GLY A 214 -4.68 -3.62 -6.88
CA GLY A 214 -3.29 -3.32 -6.51
C GLY A 214 -3.07 -1.81 -6.29
N PRO A 215 -2.13 -1.42 -5.40
CA PRO A 215 -1.96 -0.03 -4.93
C PRO A 215 -1.74 0.98 -6.06
N PHE A 216 -1.31 0.55 -7.24
CA PHE A 216 -1.06 1.40 -8.41
C PHE A 216 -1.67 0.86 -9.71
N HIS A 217 -2.78 0.11 -9.63
CA HIS A 217 -3.53 -0.24 -10.84
C HIS A 217 -3.83 1.03 -11.65
N SER A 218 -3.30 1.07 -12.86
CA SER A 218 -3.64 2.12 -13.81
C SER A 218 -5.12 1.97 -14.13
N PHE A 219 -5.87 3.07 -14.13
CA PHE A 219 -7.20 3.10 -14.72
C PHE A 219 -7.00 2.86 -16.22
N SER A 220 -7.08 1.61 -16.63
CA SER A 220 -6.86 1.18 -18.01
C SER A 220 -8.08 0.39 -18.44
N ASN A 221 -8.72 0.87 -19.51
CA ASN A 221 -9.72 0.11 -20.24
C ASN A 221 -9.18 -1.30 -20.52
N LYS A 222 -9.95 -2.31 -20.09
CA LYS A 222 -9.65 -3.74 -20.22
C LYS A 222 -9.21 -4.08 -21.64
N ASN A 223 -8.01 -4.66 -21.80
CA ASN A 223 -7.76 -5.83 -22.63
C ASN A 223 -6.26 -6.22 -22.66
N LYS A 224 -5.88 -7.25 -21.89
CA LYS A 224 -5.15 -8.46 -22.32
C LYS A 224 -4.43 -9.16 -21.17
N THR A 225 -4.92 -10.36 -20.88
CA THR A 225 -4.34 -11.45 -20.08
C THR A 225 -3.12 -12.10 -20.76
N LYS A 226 -2.15 -12.64 -20.00
CA LYS A 226 -1.99 -14.11 -19.72
C LYS A 226 -0.69 -14.50 -18.98
N LYS A 227 -0.86 -15.56 -18.18
CA LYS A 227 0.00 -16.40 -17.32
C LYS A 227 1.37 -16.86 -17.89
N LYS A 228 2.34 -17.17 -17.00
CA LYS A 228 3.14 -18.43 -17.03
C LYS A 228 3.91 -18.75 -15.72
N ASN A 229 4.25 -20.04 -15.60
CA ASN A 229 4.61 -20.85 -14.42
C ASN A 229 6.01 -20.64 -13.79
N LYS A 230 6.13 -21.02 -12.51
CA LYS A 230 7.31 -21.00 -11.63
C LYS A 230 8.13 -22.29 -11.63
N LYS A 231 9.44 -22.14 -11.41
CA LYS A 231 10.33 -23.11 -10.75
C LYS A 231 11.18 -22.35 -9.71
N ASN A 232 11.30 -22.92 -8.51
CA ASN A 232 11.97 -22.32 -7.34
C ASN A 232 13.49 -22.40 -7.44
N ASN A 233 14.15 -21.33 -7.02
CA ASN A 233 15.51 -21.37 -6.47
C ASN A 233 15.70 -20.21 -5.48
N THR A 234 16.27 -20.53 -4.32
CA THR A 234 16.43 -19.66 -3.15
C THR A 234 17.70 -18.82 -3.30
N PHE A 235 17.59 -17.48 -3.26
CA PHE A 235 18.73 -16.56 -3.18
C PHE A 235 18.42 -15.42 -2.20
N ARG A 236 19.45 -14.91 -1.50
CA ARG A 236 19.34 -13.82 -0.51
C ARG A 236 19.29 -12.46 -1.21
N THR A 237 18.23 -11.69 -0.98
CA THR A 237 18.02 -10.32 -1.53
C THR A 237 17.46 -9.37 -0.48
N THR A 238 17.88 -8.10 -0.52
CA THR A 238 17.58 -7.07 0.49
C THR A 238 17.04 -5.80 -0.15
N LEU A 239 15.98 -5.25 0.43
CA LEU A 239 15.45 -3.90 0.18
C LEU A 239 15.85 -2.99 1.34
N ILE A 240 16.22 -1.74 1.04
CA ILE A 240 16.60 -0.72 2.02
C ILE A 240 15.75 0.53 1.81
#